data_AF-A0A367U753-F1
#
_entry.id   AF-A0A367U753-F1
#
_cell.length_a   1.000
_cell.length_b   1.000
_cell.length_c   1.000
_cell.angle_alpha   90.00
_cell.angle_beta   90.00
_cell.angle_gamma   90.00
#
_symmetry.space_group_name_H-M   'P 1'
#
loop_
_entity.id
_entity.type
_entity.pdbx_description
1 polymer ?
#
loop_
_entity_poly.entity_id
_entity_poly.type
_entity_poly.pdbx_seq_one_letter_code
_entity_poly.pdbx_strand_id
1 'polypeptide(L)'
;MQVSVRHIPVVFHVGTMDAKNKGANYASSWEGDGLSVSVTPNIWDEIAKLGGAPVHQLACADALFLDMTTVDADMWGAGTTYAMSKGLVDWAEVFVAREIDCETEQFRETCFATEAEAWEHLEMEVDQGFEDLVRSARRLTLTSAGAKRARFTGDVLESAAGFIADDFAISFWAEDELRKQVPELVGCWWNERLDVDSLSAPRGVIFNDSLSRFDSSLADRTEVDDDDNIIELPDQFKINPFAHQTAQFRFVTNCVSANGDDINDMIDSPASRDINYDEFVKLLGQGSSKSGLALLHQNFPEYENGVLSLKKDYHVSYHVSTFKGLPALYLVHSGIEYVYQKSSFLGKGFQCADPYLAEEEIGSLSF
;
A
#
# COMPACT_ATOMS: atom_id res chain seq x y z
N MET A 1 -15.50 -4.40 11.31
CA MET A 1 -14.97 -4.07 9.99
C MET A 1 -13.58 -4.67 9.84
N GLN A 2 -13.37 -5.42 8.76
CA GLN A 2 -12.03 -5.75 8.26
C GLN A 2 -11.76 -4.87 7.05
N VAL A 3 -10.49 -4.57 6.76
CA VAL A 3 -10.11 -3.85 5.55
C VAL A 3 -9.13 -4.68 4.74
N SER A 4 -9.33 -4.68 3.42
CA SER A 4 -8.42 -5.33 2.49
C SER A 4 -7.21 -4.43 2.23
N VAL A 5 -6.01 -5.00 2.39
CA VAL A 5 -4.75 -4.29 2.17
C VAL A 5 -3.80 -5.15 1.35
N ARG A 6 -2.80 -4.48 0.76
CA ARG A 6 -1.65 -5.12 0.11
C ARG A 6 -0.38 -4.67 0.79
N HIS A 7 0.54 -5.61 0.95
CA HIS A 7 1.89 -5.30 1.40
C HIS A 7 2.76 -5.14 0.16
N ILE A 8 3.23 -3.92 -0.10
CA ILE A 8 4.02 -3.59 -1.30
C ILE A 8 5.24 -2.81 -0.80
N PRO A 9 6.34 -3.51 -0.48
CA PRO A 9 7.48 -2.93 0.21
C PRO A 9 8.34 -2.05 -0.68
N VAL A 10 8.27 -2.24 -2.00
CA VAL A 10 9.02 -1.48 -3.00
C VAL A 10 8.04 -1.00 -4.07
N VAL A 11 8.09 0.28 -4.36
CA VAL A 11 7.32 0.91 -5.43
C VAL A 11 8.19 1.92 -6.16
N PHE A 12 7.76 2.33 -7.35
CA PHE A 12 8.48 3.26 -8.20
C PHE A 12 7.64 4.50 -8.49
N HIS A 13 8.29 5.66 -8.49
CA HIS A 13 7.71 6.93 -8.94
C HIS A 13 8.42 7.39 -10.22
N VAL A 14 7.66 7.68 -11.27
CA VAL A 14 8.17 8.29 -12.50
C VAL A 14 7.91 9.79 -12.45
N GLY A 15 8.95 10.60 -12.34
CA GLY A 15 8.81 12.05 -12.18
C GLY A 15 9.82 12.67 -11.24
N THR A 16 9.44 13.79 -10.63
CA THR A 16 10.28 14.50 -9.66
C THR A 16 9.75 14.32 -8.26
N MET A 17 10.64 14.14 -7.28
CA MET A 17 10.28 14.10 -5.86
C MET A 17 9.99 15.49 -5.23
N ASP A 18 10.02 16.58 -6.00
CA ASP A 18 9.64 17.92 -5.52
C ASP A 18 8.12 18.10 -5.58
N ALA A 19 7.48 18.17 -4.41
CA ALA A 19 6.03 18.37 -4.28
C ALA A 19 5.51 19.65 -4.96
N LYS A 20 6.37 20.65 -5.21
CA LYS A 20 6.00 21.86 -5.96
C LYS A 20 5.71 21.59 -7.44
N ASN A 21 6.22 20.50 -7.98
CA ASN A 21 6.00 20.10 -9.37
C ASN A 21 4.72 19.26 -9.54
N LYS A 22 4.05 18.87 -8.44
CA LYS A 22 2.77 18.14 -8.52
C LYS A 22 1.75 19.03 -9.24
N GLY A 23 1.23 18.51 -10.34
CA GLY A 23 0.26 19.20 -11.19
C GLY A 23 0.87 20.12 -12.26
N ALA A 24 2.20 20.17 -12.40
CA ALA A 24 2.86 21.02 -13.42
C ALA A 24 2.58 20.54 -14.85
N ASN A 25 2.45 19.23 -15.05
CA ASN A 25 2.20 18.61 -16.36
C ASN A 25 0.73 18.23 -16.58
N TYR A 26 -0.04 17.99 -15.51
CA TYR A 26 -1.44 17.59 -15.56
C TYR A 26 -2.23 18.36 -14.50
N ALA A 27 -3.35 18.98 -14.88
CA ALA A 27 -4.14 19.84 -13.98
C ALA A 27 -4.83 19.08 -12.82
N SER A 28 -4.85 17.75 -12.88
CA SER A 28 -5.45 16.85 -11.89
C SER A 28 -4.79 15.46 -11.93
N SER A 29 -4.99 14.66 -10.89
CA SER A 29 -4.53 13.27 -10.76
C SER A 29 -5.67 12.45 -10.18
N TRP A 30 -5.96 11.32 -10.78
CA TRP A 30 -7.04 10.42 -10.35
C TRP A 30 -6.78 9.84 -8.94
N GLU A 31 -5.54 9.92 -8.47
CA GLU A 31 -5.12 9.46 -7.15
C GLU A 31 -4.99 10.58 -6.11
N GLY A 32 -5.20 11.85 -6.50
CA GLY A 32 -5.22 13.01 -5.60
C GLY A 32 -3.87 13.66 -5.27
N ASP A 33 -3.77 14.20 -4.04
CA ASP A 33 -2.65 15.03 -3.58
C ASP A 33 -1.39 14.22 -3.18
N GLY A 34 -1.45 12.89 -3.15
CA GLY A 34 -0.29 12.08 -2.80
C GLY A 34 0.70 11.86 -3.94
N LEU A 35 1.78 11.12 -3.66
CA LEU A 35 2.77 10.73 -4.67
C LEU A 35 2.30 9.48 -5.42
N SER A 36 2.06 9.62 -6.72
CA SER A 36 1.65 8.52 -7.58
C SER A 36 2.82 7.54 -7.77
N VAL A 37 2.56 6.25 -7.59
CA VAL A 37 3.54 5.18 -7.65
C VAL A 37 3.01 3.98 -8.44
N SER A 38 3.90 3.16 -8.97
CA SER A 38 3.61 1.92 -9.68
C SER A 38 4.65 0.86 -9.35
N VAL A 39 4.33 -0.42 -9.56
CA VAL A 39 5.35 -1.49 -9.61
C VAL A 39 5.85 -1.74 -11.04
N THR A 40 5.23 -1.11 -12.04
CA THR A 40 5.59 -1.18 -13.45
C THR A 40 5.93 0.21 -14.00
N PRO A 41 7.03 0.85 -13.56
CA PRO A 41 7.33 2.24 -13.92
C PRO A 41 7.55 2.44 -15.42
N ASN A 42 7.98 1.44 -16.18
CA ASN A 42 8.21 1.59 -17.62
C ASN A 42 6.89 1.60 -18.39
N ILE A 43 6.01 0.65 -18.10
CA ILE A 43 4.66 0.60 -18.66
C ILE A 43 3.84 1.82 -18.20
N TRP A 44 4.00 2.24 -16.94
CA TRP A 44 3.30 3.42 -16.44
C TRP A 44 3.75 4.73 -17.13
N ASP A 45 5.03 4.87 -17.44
CA ASP A 45 5.56 6.00 -18.23
C ASP A 45 4.92 6.06 -19.63
N GLU A 46 4.69 4.90 -20.26
CA GLU A 46 4.00 4.77 -21.54
C GLU A 46 2.52 5.16 -21.45
N ILE A 47 1.78 4.56 -20.50
CA ILE A 47 0.35 4.79 -20.31
C ILE A 47 0.07 6.26 -19.96
N ALA A 48 0.79 6.80 -18.98
CA ALA A 48 0.60 8.17 -18.51
C ALA A 48 1.34 9.21 -19.37
N LYS A 49 2.10 8.77 -20.39
CA LYS A 49 2.87 9.61 -21.33
C LYS A 49 3.82 10.58 -20.62
N LEU A 50 4.54 10.09 -19.61
CA LEU A 50 5.38 10.93 -18.74
C LEU A 50 6.74 11.30 -19.35
N GLY A 51 7.04 10.78 -20.55
CA GLY A 51 8.10 11.28 -21.41
C GLY A 51 9.51 10.90 -20.94
N GLY A 52 9.66 9.77 -20.25
CA GLY A 52 10.97 9.28 -19.84
C GLY A 52 11.54 10.02 -18.63
N ALA A 53 10.70 10.58 -17.76
CA ALA A 53 11.14 11.24 -16.54
C ALA A 53 11.95 10.29 -15.62
N PRO A 54 12.76 10.81 -14.68
CA PRO A 54 13.53 9.98 -13.77
C PRO A 54 12.66 8.97 -13.02
N VAL A 55 13.19 7.76 -12.83
CA VAL A 55 12.53 6.71 -12.03
C VAL A 55 13.16 6.73 -10.64
N HIS A 56 12.32 6.90 -9.64
CA HIS A 56 12.69 6.82 -8.24
C HIS A 56 12.18 5.51 -7.67
N GLN A 57 13.07 4.70 -7.08
CA GLN A 57 12.68 3.56 -6.26
C GLN A 57 12.44 4.03 -4.83
N LEU A 58 11.34 3.56 -4.24
CA LEU A 58 10.92 3.89 -2.89
C LEU A 58 10.71 2.59 -2.12
N ALA A 59 11.48 2.41 -1.04
CA ALA A 59 11.45 1.19 -0.24
C ALA A 59 10.99 1.46 1.21
N CYS A 60 10.08 0.63 1.71
CA CYS A 60 9.59 0.64 3.08
C CYS A 60 9.06 -0.77 3.45
N ALA A 61 9.81 -1.49 4.30
CA ALA A 61 9.60 -2.92 4.58
C ALA A 61 8.23 -3.30 5.17
N ASP A 62 7.49 -2.34 5.71
CA ASP A 62 6.17 -2.55 6.31
C ASP A 62 5.08 -1.73 5.61
N ALA A 63 5.31 -1.26 4.38
CA ALA A 63 4.35 -0.46 3.64
C ALA A 63 3.07 -1.25 3.30
N LEU A 64 1.96 -0.83 3.91
CA LEU A 64 0.63 -1.31 3.57
C LEU A 64 -0.13 -0.29 2.73
N PHE A 65 -0.77 -0.74 1.66
CA PHE A 65 -1.69 0.06 0.87
C PHE A 65 -3.11 -0.49 1.01
N LEU A 66 -4.10 0.39 1.13
CA LEU A 66 -5.51 0.02 1.08
C LEU A 66 -5.84 -0.47 -0.33
N ASP A 67 -6.41 -1.67 -0.48
CA ASP A 67 -6.77 -2.20 -1.79
C ASP A 67 -8.13 -1.64 -2.24
N MET A 68 -8.07 -0.67 -3.15
CA MET A 68 -9.23 0.05 -3.68
C MET A 68 -10.09 -0.82 -4.60
N THR A 69 -9.55 -1.91 -5.15
CA THR A 69 -10.29 -2.81 -6.07
C THR A 69 -11.22 -3.78 -5.34
N THR A 70 -11.20 -3.79 -4.01
CA THR A 70 -11.97 -4.74 -3.19
C THR A 70 -12.71 -4.06 -2.03
N VAL A 71 -12.96 -2.76 -2.17
CA VAL A 71 -13.79 -1.99 -1.25
C VAL A 71 -15.13 -2.69 -1.08
N ASP A 72 -15.47 -3.03 0.16
CA ASP A 72 -16.77 -3.58 0.52
C ASP A 72 -17.72 -2.50 1.09
N ALA A 73 -18.95 -2.90 1.41
CA ALA A 73 -19.96 -1.99 1.92
C ALA A 73 -19.58 -1.32 3.26
N ASP A 74 -18.80 -2.00 4.11
CA ASP A 74 -18.35 -1.43 5.38
C ASP A 74 -17.32 -0.32 5.12
N MET A 75 -16.34 -0.58 4.25
CA MET A 75 -15.33 0.39 3.84
C MET A 75 -15.95 1.60 3.15
N TRP A 76 -16.86 1.36 2.20
CA TRP A 76 -17.58 2.41 1.50
C TRP A 76 -18.42 3.26 2.46
N GLY A 77 -19.13 2.62 3.40
CA GLY A 77 -19.91 3.31 4.43
C GLY A 77 -19.06 4.17 5.35
N ALA A 78 -17.89 3.66 5.78
CA ALA A 78 -16.94 4.40 6.60
C ALA A 78 -16.36 5.62 5.85
N GLY A 79 -15.89 5.41 4.61
CA GLY A 79 -15.35 6.46 3.75
C GLY A 79 -16.36 7.57 3.46
N THR A 80 -17.56 7.20 3.02
CA THR A 80 -18.63 8.15 2.68
C THR A 80 -19.09 8.92 3.92
N THR A 81 -19.35 8.24 5.04
CA THR A 81 -19.75 8.91 6.30
C THR A 81 -18.69 9.90 6.76
N TYR A 82 -17.42 9.51 6.71
CA TYR A 82 -16.31 10.38 7.06
C TYR A 82 -16.27 11.61 6.15
N ALA A 83 -16.19 11.41 4.84
CA ALA A 83 -16.01 12.48 3.87
C ALA A 83 -17.20 13.45 3.85
N MET A 84 -18.45 12.95 4.00
CA MET A 84 -19.63 13.79 4.16
C MET A 84 -19.57 14.61 5.46
N SER A 85 -19.15 14.00 6.59
CA SER A 85 -19.03 14.72 7.86
C SER A 85 -17.99 15.85 7.84
N LYS A 86 -16.99 15.72 6.96
CA LYS A 86 -15.97 16.76 6.70
C LYS A 86 -16.40 17.77 5.64
N GLY A 87 -17.57 17.59 5.03
CA GLY A 87 -18.05 18.42 3.92
C GLY A 87 -17.15 18.33 2.70
N LEU A 88 -16.49 17.19 2.48
CA LEU A 88 -15.59 16.97 1.33
C LEU A 88 -16.37 16.42 0.13
N VAL A 89 -17.42 15.64 0.39
CA VAL A 89 -18.33 15.09 -0.63
C VAL A 89 -19.78 15.37 -0.26
N ASP A 90 -20.66 15.36 -1.27
CA ASP A 90 -22.11 15.42 -1.07
C ASP A 90 -22.84 14.59 -2.15
N TRP A 91 -24.11 14.27 -1.91
CA TRP A 91 -24.96 13.67 -2.93
C TRP A 91 -25.51 14.73 -3.86
N ALA A 92 -25.21 14.61 -5.15
CA ALA A 92 -25.77 15.47 -6.18
C ALA A 92 -26.55 14.66 -7.21
N GLU A 93 -27.49 15.33 -7.87
CA GLU A 93 -28.01 14.87 -9.15
C GLU A 93 -26.95 15.13 -10.22
N VAL A 94 -26.67 14.11 -11.03
CA VAL A 94 -25.73 14.15 -12.16
C VAL A 94 -26.40 13.53 -13.38
N PHE A 95 -25.92 13.89 -14.56
CA PHE A 95 -26.38 13.32 -15.83
C PHE A 95 -25.30 12.41 -16.40
N VAL A 96 -25.63 11.14 -16.59
CA VAL A 96 -24.72 10.12 -17.10
C VAL A 96 -24.95 10.00 -18.60
N ALA A 97 -23.95 10.38 -19.40
CA ALA A 97 -23.90 10.08 -20.82
C ALA A 97 -23.27 8.70 -21.02
N ARG A 98 -23.83 7.91 -21.95
CA ARG A 98 -23.33 6.57 -22.28
C ARG A 98 -23.04 6.51 -23.78
N GLU A 99 -21.78 6.32 -24.13
CA GLU A 99 -21.32 6.24 -25.51
C GLU A 99 -20.63 4.90 -25.79
N ILE A 100 -20.61 4.48 -27.06
CA ILE A 100 -19.79 3.35 -27.50
C ILE A 100 -18.45 3.91 -27.89
N ASP A 101 -17.40 3.49 -27.18
CA ASP A 101 -16.03 3.72 -27.58
C ASP A 101 -15.77 2.97 -28.89
N CYS A 102 -15.51 3.71 -29.96
CA CYS A 102 -15.32 3.16 -31.29
C CYS A 102 -14.02 2.37 -31.45
N GLU A 103 -13.05 2.54 -30.55
CA GLU A 103 -11.80 1.79 -30.54
C GLU A 103 -11.95 0.43 -29.84
N THR A 104 -12.78 0.36 -28.79
CA THR A 104 -12.93 -0.85 -27.97
C THR A 104 -14.26 -1.57 -28.14
N GLU A 105 -15.22 -0.97 -28.85
CA GLU A 105 -16.63 -1.42 -28.97
C GLU A 105 -17.34 -1.58 -27.60
N GLN A 106 -16.80 -0.97 -26.53
CA GLN A 106 -17.38 -1.01 -25.19
C GLN A 106 -18.15 0.26 -24.87
N PHE A 107 -19.12 0.15 -23.96
CA PHE A 107 -19.79 1.33 -23.44
C PHE A 107 -18.91 2.04 -22.42
N ARG A 108 -18.71 3.34 -22.62
CA ARG A 108 -18.16 4.25 -21.61
C ARG A 108 -19.29 5.10 -21.04
N GLU A 109 -19.25 5.30 -19.73
CA GLU A 109 -20.15 6.25 -19.05
C GLU A 109 -19.32 7.45 -18.57
N THR A 110 -19.82 8.65 -18.86
CA THR A 110 -19.26 9.92 -18.37
C THR A 110 -20.34 10.67 -17.61
N CYS A 111 -20.00 11.31 -16.50
CA CYS A 111 -20.96 12.08 -15.70
C CYS A 111 -20.78 13.58 -15.88
N PHE A 112 -21.90 14.30 -15.91
CA PHE A 112 -21.97 15.74 -16.12
C PHE A 112 -22.86 16.41 -15.06
N ALA A 113 -22.60 17.68 -14.80
CA ALA A 113 -23.41 18.49 -13.90
C ALA A 113 -24.78 18.82 -14.50
N THR A 114 -24.86 18.96 -15.83
CA THR A 114 -26.11 19.29 -16.53
C THR A 114 -26.45 18.31 -17.65
N GLU A 115 -27.75 18.19 -17.94
CA GLU A 115 -28.24 17.35 -19.04
C GLU A 115 -27.74 17.84 -20.41
N ALA A 116 -27.64 19.16 -20.58
CA ALA A 116 -27.20 19.76 -21.83
C ALA A 116 -25.75 19.38 -22.17
N GLU A 117 -24.85 19.41 -21.18
CA GLU A 117 -23.45 18.98 -21.35
C GLU A 117 -23.36 17.49 -21.68
N ALA A 118 -24.16 16.65 -21.02
CA ALA A 118 -24.20 15.22 -21.30
C ALA A 118 -24.63 14.92 -22.75
N TRP A 119 -25.57 15.69 -23.30
CA TRP A 119 -25.97 15.57 -24.70
C TRP A 119 -24.93 16.14 -25.68
N GLU A 120 -24.26 17.24 -25.33
CA GLU A 120 -23.21 17.84 -26.17
C GLU A 120 -21.98 16.92 -26.28
N HIS A 121 -21.69 16.13 -25.24
CA HIS A 121 -20.58 15.19 -25.24
C HIS A 121 -20.72 14.04 -26.24
N LEU A 122 -21.95 13.63 -26.57
CA LEU A 122 -22.18 12.50 -27.47
C LEU A 122 -21.74 12.88 -28.90
N GLU A 123 -20.55 12.42 -29.31
CA GLU A 123 -19.96 12.72 -30.63
C GLU A 123 -20.67 11.99 -31.80
N MET A 124 -21.54 11.03 -31.50
CA MET A 124 -22.23 10.22 -32.51
C MET A 124 -23.48 10.92 -33.05
N GLU A 125 -23.70 10.85 -34.38
CA GLU A 125 -25.04 11.07 -34.92
C GLU A 125 -25.97 10.02 -34.28
N VAL A 126 -26.91 10.50 -33.46
CA VAL A 126 -27.86 9.64 -32.72
C VAL A 126 -28.75 8.93 -33.73
N ASP A 127 -28.32 7.74 -34.16
CA ASP A 127 -29.11 6.89 -35.03
C ASP A 127 -30.34 6.40 -34.25
N GLN A 128 -31.50 6.37 -34.90
CA GLN A 128 -32.80 6.10 -34.26
C GLN A 128 -32.87 4.66 -33.72
N GLY A 129 -32.31 4.40 -32.53
CA GLY A 129 -32.31 3.05 -31.96
C GLY A 129 -31.73 2.89 -30.55
N PHE A 130 -30.99 3.87 -30.04
CA PHE A 130 -30.48 3.83 -28.67
C PHE A 130 -31.36 4.72 -27.75
N GLU A 131 -32.27 4.08 -27.02
CA GLU A 131 -32.97 4.70 -25.89
C GLU A 131 -31.99 4.77 -24.69
N ASP A 132 -32.12 5.79 -23.82
CA ASP A 132 -31.33 6.00 -22.59
C ASP A 132 -29.83 6.33 -22.73
N LEU A 133 -29.43 7.08 -23.77
CA LEU A 133 -28.04 7.59 -23.92
C LEU A 133 -27.63 8.62 -22.87
N VAL A 134 -28.60 9.38 -22.34
CA VAL A 134 -28.39 10.30 -21.21
C VAL A 134 -29.44 9.99 -20.14
N ARG A 135 -29.01 9.85 -18.88
CA ARG A 135 -29.91 9.59 -17.75
C ARG A 135 -29.52 10.41 -16.52
N SER A 136 -30.51 10.88 -15.77
CA SER A 136 -30.28 11.43 -14.43
C SER A 136 -29.94 10.30 -13.45
N ALA A 137 -28.98 10.54 -12.57
CA ALA A 137 -28.59 9.66 -11.48
C ALA A 137 -28.25 10.49 -10.24
N ARG A 138 -28.44 9.91 -9.07
CA ARG A 138 -27.94 10.48 -7.82
C ARG A 138 -26.61 9.83 -7.48
N ARG A 139 -25.52 10.61 -7.51
CA ARG A 139 -24.15 10.13 -7.23
C ARG A 139 -23.45 10.99 -6.19
N LEU A 140 -22.42 10.43 -5.58
CA LEU A 140 -21.53 11.17 -4.71
C LEU A 140 -20.65 12.08 -5.57
N THR A 141 -20.49 13.35 -5.19
CA THR A 141 -19.63 14.31 -5.90
C THR A 141 -18.70 15.00 -4.91
N LEU A 142 -17.54 15.46 -5.40
CA LEU A 142 -16.64 16.30 -4.62
C LEU A 142 -17.25 17.69 -4.46
N THR A 143 -17.30 18.18 -3.23
CA THR A 143 -17.53 19.60 -2.96
C THR A 143 -16.30 20.42 -3.38
N SER A 144 -16.40 21.76 -3.40
CA SER A 144 -15.23 22.61 -3.62
C SER A 144 -14.10 22.37 -2.59
N ALA A 145 -14.44 21.97 -1.36
CA ALA A 145 -13.45 21.62 -0.34
C ALA A 145 -12.77 20.28 -0.64
N GLY A 146 -13.54 19.27 -1.07
CA GLY A 146 -13.01 17.97 -1.51
C GLY A 146 -12.14 18.09 -2.75
N ALA A 147 -12.58 18.84 -3.74
CA ALA A 147 -11.84 19.16 -4.95
C ALA A 147 -10.46 19.76 -4.65
N LYS A 148 -10.45 20.80 -3.80
CA LYS A 148 -9.23 21.46 -3.37
C LYS A 148 -8.30 20.50 -2.63
N ARG A 149 -8.84 19.63 -1.77
CA ARG A 149 -8.06 18.61 -1.06
C ARG A 149 -7.44 17.60 -2.01
N ALA A 150 -8.19 17.15 -3.02
CA ALA A 150 -7.69 16.23 -4.05
C ALA A 150 -6.77 16.91 -5.09
N ARG A 151 -6.58 18.23 -4.99
CA ARG A 151 -5.93 19.08 -6.02
C ARG A 151 -6.55 18.94 -7.42
N PHE A 152 -7.86 18.72 -7.48
CA PHE A 152 -8.61 18.91 -8.71
C PHE A 152 -8.80 20.41 -8.96
N THR A 153 -8.38 20.88 -10.13
CA THR A 153 -8.50 22.28 -10.53
C THR A 153 -9.19 22.39 -11.90
N GLY A 154 -9.86 23.52 -12.11
CA GLY A 154 -10.50 23.84 -13.40
C GLY A 154 -11.66 22.94 -13.78
N ASP A 155 -11.90 22.84 -15.09
CA ASP A 155 -13.04 22.18 -15.73
C ASP A 155 -13.09 20.66 -15.47
N VAL A 156 -11.99 20.07 -15.01
CA VAL A 156 -11.91 18.63 -14.67
C VAL A 156 -12.79 18.28 -13.45
N LEU A 157 -13.07 19.24 -12.57
CA LEU A 157 -13.98 18.99 -11.44
C LEU A 157 -15.43 18.79 -11.90
N GLU A 158 -15.81 19.46 -12.98
CA GLU A 158 -17.18 19.42 -13.52
C GLU A 158 -17.39 18.16 -14.39
N SER A 159 -16.34 17.67 -15.06
CA SER A 159 -16.38 16.44 -15.89
C SER A 159 -16.07 15.14 -15.15
N ALA A 160 -15.43 15.20 -13.97
CA ALA A 160 -15.17 14.02 -13.14
C ALA A 160 -16.23 13.78 -12.05
N ALA A 161 -17.25 14.65 -11.97
CA ALA A 161 -18.28 14.60 -10.95
C ALA A 161 -19.04 13.26 -10.99
N GLY A 162 -18.95 12.43 -9.95
CA GLY A 162 -19.79 11.24 -9.80
C GLY A 162 -19.06 9.89 -9.88
N PHE A 163 -17.89 9.80 -10.50
CA PHE A 163 -17.12 8.54 -10.60
C PHE A 163 -15.96 8.48 -9.61
N ILE A 164 -15.23 9.57 -9.44
CA ILE A 164 -14.02 9.59 -8.59
C ILE A 164 -14.31 9.86 -7.12
N ALA A 165 -15.49 10.43 -6.82
CA ALA A 165 -15.78 10.91 -5.47
C ALA A 165 -15.83 9.76 -4.46
N ASP A 166 -16.21 8.56 -4.88
CA ASP A 166 -16.21 7.35 -4.06
C ASP A 166 -14.78 6.98 -3.64
N ASP A 167 -13.86 6.91 -4.60
CA ASP A 167 -12.43 6.63 -4.37
C ASP A 167 -11.80 7.69 -3.46
N PHE A 168 -12.14 8.97 -3.67
CA PHE A 168 -11.66 10.04 -2.80
C PHE A 168 -12.25 9.98 -1.39
N ALA A 169 -13.53 9.66 -1.24
CA ALA A 169 -14.15 9.53 0.08
C ALA A 169 -13.45 8.47 0.92
N ILE A 170 -13.14 7.32 0.30
CA ILE A 170 -12.42 6.22 0.94
C ILE A 170 -10.96 6.62 1.20
N SER A 171 -10.27 7.23 0.23
CA SER A 171 -8.88 7.65 0.38
C SER A 171 -8.69 8.68 1.49
N PHE A 172 -9.59 9.67 1.61
CA PHE A 172 -9.56 10.66 2.69
C PHE A 172 -9.76 10.03 4.07
N TRP A 173 -10.68 9.07 4.17
CA TRP A 173 -10.89 8.32 5.40
C TRP A 173 -9.68 7.44 5.74
N ALA A 174 -9.09 6.80 4.74
CA ALA A 174 -7.91 5.96 4.89
C ALA A 174 -6.74 6.76 5.45
N GLU A 175 -6.47 7.92 4.85
CA GLU A 175 -5.41 8.85 5.24
C GLU A 175 -5.63 9.40 6.66
N ASP A 176 -6.84 9.88 6.95
CA ASP A 176 -7.09 10.66 8.18
C ASP A 176 -7.44 9.80 9.39
N GLU A 177 -8.16 8.69 9.21
CA GLU A 177 -8.72 7.91 10.32
C GLU A 177 -8.19 6.49 10.37
N LEU A 178 -8.18 5.76 9.25
CA LEU A 178 -7.74 4.37 9.24
C LEU A 178 -6.25 4.26 9.61
N ARG A 179 -5.40 5.13 9.06
CA ARG A 179 -3.97 5.16 9.34
C ARG A 179 -3.65 5.41 10.83
N LYS A 180 -4.50 6.13 11.57
CA LYS A 180 -4.33 6.29 13.03
C LYS A 180 -4.39 4.96 13.76
N GLN A 181 -5.14 4.00 13.22
CA GLN A 181 -5.29 2.65 13.77
C GLN A 181 -4.30 1.65 13.15
N VAL A 182 -3.88 1.90 11.91
CA VAL A 182 -2.91 1.09 11.16
C VAL A 182 -1.75 2.00 10.72
N PRO A 183 -0.76 2.27 11.60
CA PRO A 183 0.34 3.18 11.30
C PRO A 183 1.15 2.78 10.05
N GLU A 184 1.15 1.49 9.72
CA GLU A 184 1.80 0.92 8.55
C GLU A 184 1.10 1.28 7.22
N LEU A 185 -0.16 1.72 7.27
CA LEU A 185 -0.91 2.16 6.10
C LEU A 185 -0.29 3.45 5.52
N VAL A 186 0.37 3.31 4.37
CA VAL A 186 1.09 4.39 3.70
C VAL A 186 0.29 5.08 2.60
N GLY A 187 -0.76 4.43 2.07
CA GLY A 187 -1.41 4.86 0.84
C GLY A 187 -2.60 3.99 0.40
N CYS A 188 -3.04 4.22 -0.83
CA CYS A 188 -4.07 3.44 -1.52
C CYS A 188 -3.50 2.80 -2.79
N TRP A 189 -4.02 1.63 -3.18
CA TRP A 189 -3.56 0.86 -4.32
C TRP A 189 -4.72 0.35 -5.16
N TRP A 190 -4.64 0.57 -6.48
CA TRP A 190 -5.54 0.05 -7.49
C TRP A 190 -4.82 -1.10 -8.21
N ASN A 191 -5.12 -2.32 -7.79
CA ASN A 191 -4.58 -3.54 -8.39
C ASN A 191 -5.29 -3.91 -9.69
N GLU A 192 -5.28 -2.99 -10.64
CA GLU A 192 -5.89 -3.20 -11.95
C GLU A 192 -5.14 -4.25 -12.76
N ARG A 193 -5.84 -4.89 -13.68
CA ARG A 193 -5.22 -5.83 -14.61
C ARG A 193 -4.29 -5.05 -15.54
N LEU A 194 -3.07 -5.54 -15.74
CA LEU A 194 -2.19 -4.99 -16.75
C LEU A 194 -2.81 -5.17 -18.16
N ASP A 195 -3.06 -4.05 -18.82
CA ASP A 195 -3.58 -3.98 -20.19
C ASP A 195 -3.18 -2.62 -20.78
N VAL A 196 -2.03 -2.59 -21.47
CA VAL A 196 -1.42 -1.35 -22.00
C VAL A 196 -2.33 -0.69 -23.03
N ASP A 197 -2.95 -1.49 -23.89
CA ASP A 197 -3.88 -1.01 -24.94
C ASP A 197 -5.09 -0.31 -24.32
N SER A 198 -5.53 -0.78 -23.14
CA SER A 198 -6.64 -0.21 -22.37
C SER A 198 -6.21 0.86 -21.37
N LEU A 199 -4.94 1.29 -21.39
CA LEU A 199 -4.37 2.28 -20.44
C LEU A 199 -4.46 1.85 -18.97
N SER A 200 -4.35 0.55 -18.69
CA SER A 200 -4.56 -0.05 -17.37
C SER A 200 -3.28 -0.70 -16.83
N ALA A 201 -2.90 -0.36 -15.61
CA ALA A 201 -1.77 -0.97 -14.90
C ALA A 201 -1.93 -0.85 -13.37
N PRO A 202 -1.38 -1.80 -12.58
CA PRO A 202 -1.34 -1.69 -11.13
C PRO A 202 -0.63 -0.40 -10.69
N ARG A 203 -1.30 0.41 -9.88
CA ARG A 203 -0.75 1.68 -9.39
C ARG A 203 -1.26 2.02 -8.01
N GLY A 204 -0.64 2.99 -7.39
CA GLY A 204 -1.08 3.51 -6.11
C GLY A 204 -0.67 4.95 -5.86
N VAL A 205 -0.98 5.38 -4.65
CA VAL A 205 -0.62 6.70 -4.16
C VAL A 205 -0.15 6.59 -2.73
N ILE A 206 1.02 7.17 -2.45
CA ILE A 206 1.55 7.33 -1.10
C ILE A 206 1.02 8.64 -0.53
N PHE A 207 0.46 8.61 0.68
CA PHE A 207 0.05 9.82 1.40
C PHE A 207 1.26 10.71 1.69
N ASN A 208 1.09 12.03 1.59
CA ASN A 208 2.21 12.97 1.74
C ASN A 208 2.96 12.80 3.08
N ASP A 209 2.21 12.64 4.18
CA ASP A 209 2.78 12.43 5.51
C ASP A 209 3.38 11.02 5.72
N SER A 210 3.28 10.14 4.74
CA SER A 210 3.95 8.82 4.75
C SER A 210 5.27 8.83 4.00
N LEU A 211 5.55 9.83 3.15
CA LEU A 211 6.73 9.85 2.29
C LEU A 211 8.05 9.77 3.06
N SER A 212 8.12 10.39 4.24
CA SER A 212 9.32 10.35 5.08
C SER A 212 9.66 8.97 5.65
N ARG A 213 8.78 7.97 5.47
CA ARG A 213 9.04 6.58 5.87
C ARG A 213 9.79 5.79 4.81
N PHE A 214 9.87 6.29 3.59
CA PHE A 214 10.49 5.60 2.47
C PHE A 214 11.94 6.04 2.31
N ASP A 215 12.81 5.04 2.15
CA ASP A 215 14.14 5.28 1.60
C ASP A 215 14.00 5.42 0.08
N SER A 216 14.52 6.52 -0.46
CA SER A 216 14.39 6.85 -1.89
C SER A 216 15.74 6.83 -2.58
N SER A 217 15.83 6.17 -3.73
CA SER A 217 16.99 6.18 -4.61
C SER A 217 16.56 6.41 -6.06
N LEU A 218 17.49 6.85 -6.90
CA LEU A 218 17.29 6.82 -8.35
C LEU A 218 17.48 5.39 -8.84
N ALA A 219 16.52 4.87 -9.60
CA ALA A 219 16.63 3.56 -10.24
C ALA A 219 17.25 3.70 -11.62
N ASP A 220 18.06 2.71 -12.02
CA ASP A 220 18.39 2.53 -13.43
C ASP A 220 17.17 1.92 -14.13
N ARG A 221 16.54 2.71 -14.98
CA ARG A 221 15.33 2.30 -15.70
C ARG A 221 15.51 1.01 -16.51
N THR A 222 16.74 0.74 -16.98
CA THR A 222 17.05 -0.44 -17.79
C THR A 222 17.19 -1.72 -16.96
N GLU A 223 17.34 -1.60 -15.64
CA GLU A 223 17.42 -2.72 -14.71
C GLU A 223 16.07 -3.03 -14.04
N VAL A 224 15.06 -2.19 -14.23
CA VAL A 224 13.71 -2.44 -13.73
C VAL A 224 12.95 -3.32 -14.71
N ASP A 225 12.73 -4.58 -14.30
CA ASP A 225 11.88 -5.52 -15.01
C ASP A 225 10.42 -5.40 -14.52
N ASP A 226 9.56 -4.83 -15.35
CA ASP A 226 8.14 -4.65 -15.03
C ASP A 226 7.41 -6.00 -14.94
N ASP A 227 7.84 -7.04 -15.66
CA ASP A 227 7.15 -8.34 -15.67
C ASP A 227 7.39 -9.09 -14.34
N ASP A 228 8.63 -9.08 -13.85
CA ASP A 228 8.97 -9.70 -12.56
C ASP A 228 8.22 -9.04 -11.40
N ASN A 229 8.15 -7.70 -11.41
CA ASN A 229 7.44 -6.94 -10.37
C ASN A 229 5.95 -7.29 -10.26
N ILE A 230 5.28 -7.62 -11.37
CA ILE A 230 3.86 -8.00 -11.35
C ILE A 230 3.68 -9.39 -10.73
N ILE A 231 4.58 -10.32 -11.04
CA ILE A 231 4.52 -11.70 -10.57
C ILE A 231 4.73 -11.77 -9.06
N GLU A 232 5.57 -10.88 -8.52
CA GLU A 232 5.96 -10.88 -7.10
C GLU A 232 5.01 -10.10 -6.17
N LEU A 233 3.99 -9.42 -6.70
CA LEU A 233 3.04 -8.68 -5.86
C LEU A 233 2.35 -9.64 -4.86
N PRO A 234 2.51 -9.44 -3.54
CA PRO A 234 1.88 -10.30 -2.56
C PRO A 234 0.36 -10.27 -2.67
N ASP A 235 -0.26 -11.42 -2.38
CA ASP A 235 -1.70 -11.54 -2.33
C ASP A 235 -2.31 -10.53 -1.35
N GLN A 236 -3.51 -10.07 -1.69
CA GLN A 236 -4.36 -9.31 -0.78
C GLN A 236 -4.62 -10.11 0.50
N PHE A 237 -4.62 -9.41 1.64
CA PHE A 237 -5.11 -9.97 2.90
C PHE A 237 -5.95 -8.94 3.66
N LYS A 238 -6.76 -9.46 4.60
CA LYS A 238 -7.65 -8.64 5.42
C LYS A 238 -7.05 -8.41 6.80
N ILE A 239 -7.05 -7.16 7.24
CA ILE A 239 -6.67 -6.77 8.60
C ILE A 239 -7.89 -6.27 9.38
N ASN A 240 -7.87 -6.44 10.70
CA ASN A 240 -8.82 -5.79 11.59
C ASN A 240 -8.14 -4.55 12.19
N PRO A 241 -8.50 -3.32 11.77
CA PRO A 241 -7.85 -2.11 12.26
C PRO A 241 -8.09 -1.85 13.76
N PHE A 242 -9.14 -2.45 14.34
CA PHE A 242 -9.49 -2.29 15.76
C PHE A 242 -9.03 -3.46 16.63
N ALA A 243 -8.41 -4.49 16.05
CA ALA A 243 -7.72 -5.45 16.87
C ALA A 243 -6.56 -4.70 17.53
N HIS A 244 -6.50 -4.69 18.87
CA HIS A 244 -5.30 -4.25 19.60
C HIS A 244 -4.14 -5.18 19.25
N GLN A 245 -3.55 -4.98 18.08
CA GLN A 245 -2.32 -5.60 17.66
C GLN A 245 -1.22 -4.77 18.30
N THR A 246 -0.91 -5.05 19.56
CA THR A 246 0.45 -4.76 20.02
C THR A 246 1.36 -5.44 18.99
N ALA A 247 2.15 -4.64 18.27
CA ALA A 247 3.14 -5.12 17.31
C ALA A 247 3.98 -6.21 17.98
N GLN A 248 3.63 -7.47 17.73
CA GLN A 248 4.35 -8.61 18.22
C GLN A 248 4.90 -9.29 16.99
N PHE A 249 6.18 -9.06 16.72
CA PHE A 249 6.90 -9.90 15.78
C PHE A 249 7.16 -11.23 16.48
N ARG A 250 6.76 -12.34 15.85
CA ARG A 250 7.01 -13.68 16.37
C ARG A 250 8.16 -14.29 15.61
N PHE A 251 9.00 -15.04 16.31
CA PHE A 251 10.02 -15.84 15.68
C PHE A 251 9.36 -16.86 14.73
N VAL A 252 9.89 -16.98 13.52
CA VAL A 252 9.34 -17.84 12.47
C VAL A 252 10.32 -18.94 12.10
N THR A 253 11.57 -18.58 11.83
CA THR A 253 12.60 -19.51 11.35
C THR A 253 14.01 -18.93 11.54
N ASN A 254 15.02 -19.73 11.24
CA ASN A 254 16.40 -19.30 11.09
C ASN A 254 16.99 -19.81 9.77
N CYS A 255 18.14 -19.31 9.34
CA CYS A 255 18.78 -19.72 8.08
C CYS A 255 19.17 -21.21 8.02
N VAL A 256 19.29 -21.88 9.18
CA VAL A 256 19.55 -23.31 9.26
C VAL A 256 18.30 -24.14 8.95
N SER A 257 17.12 -23.59 9.22
CA SER A 257 15.82 -24.27 9.10
C SER A 257 14.99 -23.78 7.91
N ALA A 258 15.34 -22.63 7.33
CA ALA A 258 14.68 -22.05 6.17
C ALA A 258 15.25 -22.59 4.84
N ASN A 259 14.57 -22.29 3.73
CA ASN A 259 15.20 -22.35 2.41
C ASN A 259 16.24 -21.21 2.33
N GLY A 260 17.43 -21.52 1.82
CA GLY A 260 18.49 -20.52 1.65
C GLY A 260 18.09 -19.38 0.71
N ASP A 261 17.30 -19.67 -0.32
CA ASP A 261 16.82 -18.64 -1.26
C ASP A 261 15.94 -17.62 -0.53
N ASP A 262 14.97 -18.07 0.28
CA ASP A 262 14.09 -17.17 1.07
C ASP A 262 14.89 -16.23 2.01
N ILE A 263 16.06 -16.67 2.49
CA ILE A 263 16.92 -15.89 3.37
C ILE A 263 17.75 -14.88 2.57
N ASN A 264 18.30 -15.29 1.43
CA ASN A 264 19.02 -14.39 0.54
C ASN A 264 18.09 -13.29 0.04
N ASP A 265 16.87 -13.63 -0.40
CA ASP A 265 15.86 -12.67 -0.84
C ASP A 265 15.52 -11.66 0.27
N MET A 266 15.47 -12.10 1.53
CA MET A 266 15.26 -11.21 2.68
C MET A 266 16.48 -10.30 2.93
N ILE A 267 17.71 -10.80 2.79
CA ILE A 267 18.91 -10.00 3.00
C ILE A 267 19.07 -8.97 1.89
N ASP A 268 18.89 -9.40 0.65
CA ASP A 268 19.10 -8.61 -0.57
C ASP A 268 17.89 -7.73 -0.93
N SER A 269 16.78 -7.87 -0.19
CA SER A 269 15.58 -7.04 -0.37
C SER A 269 15.94 -5.56 -0.36
N PRO A 270 15.47 -4.76 -1.33
CA PRO A 270 15.68 -3.32 -1.32
C PRO A 270 15.01 -2.61 -0.13
N ALA A 271 14.08 -3.29 0.55
CA ALA A 271 13.46 -2.80 1.78
C ALA A 271 14.25 -3.18 3.04
N SER A 272 15.31 -3.97 2.92
CA SER A 272 16.19 -4.34 4.02
C SER A 272 17.02 -3.14 4.47
N ARG A 273 17.01 -2.83 5.76
CA ARG A 273 17.89 -1.81 6.35
C ARG A 273 18.36 -2.18 7.75
N ASP A 274 19.58 -1.76 8.05
CA ASP A 274 20.16 -1.83 9.38
C ASP A 274 19.35 -1.00 10.37
N ILE A 275 19.12 -1.56 11.56
CA ILE A 275 18.58 -0.88 12.72
C ILE A 275 19.46 -1.14 13.94
N ASN A 276 19.31 -0.28 14.96
CA ASN A 276 19.98 -0.50 16.23
C ASN A 276 19.15 -1.44 17.14
N TYR A 277 19.81 -1.97 18.17
CA TYR A 277 19.17 -2.85 19.15
C TYR A 277 17.92 -2.26 19.81
N ASP A 278 17.94 -0.97 20.18
CA ASP A 278 16.83 -0.35 20.90
C ASP A 278 15.59 -0.22 20.01
N GLU A 279 15.80 0.08 18.72
CA GLU A 279 14.75 0.06 17.70
C GLU A 279 14.23 -1.36 17.45
N PHE A 280 15.12 -2.36 17.32
CA PHE A 280 14.74 -3.76 17.12
C PHE A 280 13.85 -4.26 18.26
N VAL A 281 14.27 -4.05 19.52
CA VAL A 281 13.49 -4.46 20.70
C VAL A 281 12.17 -3.71 20.79
N LYS A 282 12.16 -2.42 20.45
CA LYS A 282 10.93 -1.62 20.41
C LYS A 282 9.93 -2.17 19.38
N LEU A 283 10.40 -2.51 18.18
CA LEU A 283 9.57 -3.08 17.10
C LEU A 283 9.11 -4.50 17.42
N LEU A 284 9.97 -5.32 18.03
CA LEU A 284 9.64 -6.67 18.45
C LEU A 284 8.45 -6.69 19.42
N GLY A 285 8.33 -5.66 20.27
CA GLY A 285 7.21 -5.44 21.19
C GLY A 285 7.34 -6.21 22.51
N GLN A 286 6.49 -5.88 23.50
CA GLN A 286 6.58 -6.43 24.87
C GLN A 286 5.98 -7.83 25.06
N GLY A 287 5.32 -8.39 24.05
CA GLY A 287 4.63 -9.69 24.17
C GLY A 287 4.87 -10.66 23.02
N SER A 288 5.76 -10.32 22.09
CA SER A 288 6.52 -11.34 21.38
C SER A 288 7.19 -12.12 22.48
N SER A 289 6.80 -13.39 22.62
CA SER A 289 7.28 -14.24 23.69
C SER A 289 8.78 -14.02 23.80
N LYS A 290 9.21 -13.72 25.01
CA LYS A 290 10.62 -13.70 25.36
C LYS A 290 11.34 -14.85 24.66
N SER A 291 10.72 -16.01 24.40
CA SER A 291 11.21 -17.16 23.61
C SER A 291 12.20 -16.87 22.48
N GLY A 292 11.98 -15.92 21.54
CA GLY A 292 12.90 -15.70 20.42
C GLY A 292 14.25 -15.09 20.86
N LEU A 293 14.21 -14.02 21.66
CA LEU A 293 15.40 -13.47 22.33
C LEU A 293 15.86 -14.35 23.50
N ALA A 294 14.94 -15.09 24.12
CA ALA A 294 15.18 -15.95 25.26
C ALA A 294 15.90 -17.21 24.85
N LEU A 295 15.86 -17.64 23.58
CA LEU A 295 16.78 -18.64 23.05
C LEU A 295 18.22 -18.14 23.02
N LEU A 296 18.42 -16.88 22.62
CA LEU A 296 19.71 -16.20 22.71
C LEU A 296 20.11 -15.93 24.18
N HIS A 297 19.16 -15.96 25.13
CA HIS A 297 19.45 -15.90 26.58
C HIS A 297 19.60 -17.27 27.27
N GLN A 298 18.86 -18.31 26.86
CA GLN A 298 18.82 -19.65 27.47
C GLN A 298 20.05 -20.47 27.07
N ASN A 299 20.55 -20.29 25.84
CA ASN A 299 21.80 -20.91 25.40
C ASN A 299 23.05 -20.23 25.98
N PHE A 300 22.89 -19.18 26.79
CA PHE A 300 24.01 -18.42 27.36
C PHE A 300 23.70 -18.01 28.81
N PRO A 301 23.91 -18.88 29.81
CA PRO A 301 23.59 -18.60 31.22
C PRO A 301 24.42 -17.47 31.89
N GLU A 302 25.34 -16.85 31.17
CA GLU A 302 26.31 -15.88 31.73
C GLU A 302 25.87 -14.42 31.54
N TYR A 303 24.61 -14.10 31.86
CA TYR A 303 24.09 -12.72 31.79
C TYR A 303 24.10 -11.95 33.12
N GLU A 304 24.51 -12.57 34.23
CA GLU A 304 24.52 -11.89 35.54
C GLU A 304 25.79 -11.07 35.83
N ASN A 305 26.89 -11.22 35.07
CA ASN A 305 28.20 -10.64 35.42
C ASN A 305 28.82 -9.66 34.40
N GLY A 306 28.06 -9.19 33.41
CA GLY A 306 28.38 -7.94 32.70
C GLY A 306 29.41 -7.96 31.56
N VAL A 307 29.65 -9.09 30.87
CA VAL A 307 30.75 -9.16 29.88
C VAL A 307 30.33 -9.14 28.40
N LEU A 308 29.18 -9.68 27.98
CA LEU A 308 28.68 -9.54 26.61
C LEU A 308 27.15 -9.61 26.59
N SER A 309 26.51 -8.76 25.80
CA SER A 309 25.05 -8.79 25.59
C SER A 309 24.77 -8.59 24.12
N LEU A 310 23.64 -9.09 23.60
CA LEU A 310 23.23 -8.83 22.21
C LEU A 310 23.38 -7.33 21.85
N LYS A 311 23.00 -6.42 22.76
CA LYS A 311 23.18 -4.97 22.59
C LYS A 311 24.64 -4.49 22.44
N LYS A 312 25.57 -5.21 23.05
CA LYS A 312 27.00 -4.86 23.17
C LYS A 312 27.91 -5.77 22.33
N ASP A 313 27.34 -6.75 21.65
CA ASP A 313 28.08 -7.67 20.79
C ASP A 313 28.19 -7.06 19.40
N TYR A 314 29.42 -6.78 18.98
CA TYR A 314 29.72 -6.16 17.69
C TYR A 314 29.58 -7.15 16.52
N HIS A 315 29.45 -8.45 16.80
CA HIS A 315 29.13 -9.48 15.81
C HIS A 315 27.62 -9.70 15.64
N VAL A 316 26.79 -8.90 16.31
CA VAL A 316 25.33 -8.93 16.13
C VAL A 316 24.88 -7.72 15.34
N SER A 317 24.09 -7.95 14.29
CA SER A 317 23.41 -6.91 13.52
C SER A 317 21.90 -7.14 13.53
N TYR A 318 21.14 -6.06 13.37
CA TYR A 318 19.69 -6.05 13.48
C TYR A 318 19.11 -5.34 12.28
N HIS A 319 18.01 -5.85 11.77
CA HIS A 319 17.49 -5.45 10.48
C HIS A 319 15.96 -5.44 10.48
N VAL A 320 15.38 -4.51 9.73
CA VAL A 320 14.02 -4.63 9.19
C VAL A 320 14.14 -5.07 7.74
N SER A 321 13.26 -5.95 7.28
CA SER A 321 13.22 -6.39 5.88
C SER A 321 11.87 -7.07 5.58
N THR A 322 11.80 -7.82 4.49
CA THR A 322 10.66 -8.65 4.09
C THR A 322 11.09 -10.09 3.98
N PHE A 323 10.38 -11.00 4.64
CA PHE A 323 10.57 -12.45 4.48
C PHE A 323 9.34 -13.03 3.80
N LYS A 324 9.50 -13.70 2.66
CA LYS A 324 8.38 -14.23 1.85
C LYS A 324 7.33 -13.18 1.52
N GLY A 325 7.78 -11.99 1.13
CA GLY A 325 6.90 -10.87 0.80
C GLY A 325 6.10 -10.31 1.98
N LEU A 326 6.45 -10.60 3.24
CA LEU A 326 5.78 -10.07 4.43
C LEU A 326 6.76 -9.31 5.34
N PRO A 327 6.30 -8.28 6.08
CA PRO A 327 7.17 -7.51 6.96
C PRO A 327 7.86 -8.38 8.01
N ALA A 328 9.18 -8.22 8.10
CA ALA A 328 10.04 -9.01 8.96
C ALA A 328 11.05 -8.15 9.73
N LEU A 329 11.45 -8.66 10.88
CA LEU A 329 12.70 -8.29 11.53
C LEU A 329 13.62 -9.49 11.44
N TYR A 330 14.92 -9.25 11.28
CA TYR A 330 15.89 -10.31 11.53
C TYR A 330 17.10 -9.78 12.27
N LEU A 331 17.76 -10.66 13.00
CA LEU A 331 19.07 -10.38 13.57
C LEU A 331 20.05 -11.43 13.07
N VAL A 332 21.29 -11.03 12.87
CA VAL A 332 22.38 -11.94 12.54
C VAL A 332 23.22 -12.10 13.79
N HIS A 333 23.41 -13.33 14.25
CA HIS A 333 24.30 -13.63 15.36
C HIS A 333 25.08 -14.90 15.05
N SER A 334 26.41 -14.84 15.13
CA SER A 334 27.30 -15.97 14.81
C SER A 334 27.07 -16.55 13.41
N GLY A 335 26.70 -15.71 12.43
CA GLY A 335 26.38 -16.12 11.06
C GLY A 335 25.05 -16.87 10.92
N ILE A 336 24.15 -16.73 11.89
CA ILE A 336 22.78 -17.25 11.82
C ILE A 336 21.81 -16.08 11.79
N GLU A 337 20.98 -16.02 10.74
CA GLU A 337 19.85 -15.10 10.61
C GLU A 337 18.66 -15.67 11.37
N TYR A 338 18.16 -14.95 12.36
CA TYR A 338 16.95 -15.28 13.10
C TYR A 338 15.82 -14.38 12.64
N VAL A 339 14.79 -14.98 12.06
CA VAL A 339 13.72 -14.25 11.35
C VAL A 339 12.46 -14.18 12.21
N TYR A 340 11.89 -12.99 12.27
CA TYR A 340 10.67 -12.67 12.97
C TYR A 340 9.68 -12.01 12.02
N GLN A 341 8.40 -12.40 12.03
CA GLN A 341 7.36 -11.76 11.24
C GLN A 341 6.25 -11.23 12.14
N LYS A 342 5.61 -10.14 11.71
CA LYS A 342 4.55 -9.51 12.50
C LYS A 342 3.34 -10.43 12.61
N SER A 343 2.87 -10.65 13.84
CA SER A 343 1.80 -11.60 14.16
C SER A 343 0.51 -11.38 13.37
N SER A 344 0.26 -10.16 12.92
CA SER A 344 -0.90 -9.79 12.13
C SER A 344 -0.98 -10.50 10.78
N PHE A 345 0.16 -10.95 10.25
CA PHE A 345 0.26 -11.69 8.99
C PHE A 345 0.33 -13.21 9.20
N LEU A 346 0.54 -13.66 10.44
CA LEU A 346 0.65 -15.08 10.76
C LEU A 346 -0.75 -15.65 10.96
N GLY A 347 -1.15 -16.59 10.08
CA GLY A 347 -2.47 -17.22 10.11
C GLY A 347 -2.79 -17.94 11.44
N LYS A 348 -4.07 -18.23 11.68
CA LYS A 348 -4.50 -19.02 12.85
C LYS A 348 -3.87 -20.41 12.78
N GLY A 349 -3.11 -20.79 13.81
CA GLY A 349 -2.42 -22.08 13.88
C GLY A 349 -1.00 -22.07 13.33
N PHE A 350 -0.39 -20.90 13.10
CA PHE A 350 1.02 -20.80 12.77
C PHE A 350 1.90 -21.58 13.76
N GLN A 351 2.75 -22.46 13.23
CA GLN A 351 3.79 -23.17 13.96
C GLN A 351 5.15 -22.71 13.47
N CYS A 352 6.08 -22.50 14.41
CA CYS A 352 7.46 -22.17 14.08
C CYS A 352 8.10 -23.32 13.28
N ALA A 353 8.91 -22.97 12.28
CA ALA A 353 9.59 -23.95 11.43
C ALA A 353 10.75 -24.68 12.13
N ASP A 354 11.18 -24.20 13.29
CA ASP A 354 12.22 -24.85 14.08
C ASP A 354 11.60 -25.93 15.00
N PRO A 355 11.88 -27.22 14.76
CA PRO A 355 11.30 -28.32 15.54
C PRO A 355 11.74 -28.31 17.02
N TYR A 356 12.85 -27.65 17.36
CA TYR A 356 13.27 -27.49 18.76
C TYR A 356 12.45 -26.42 19.49
N LEU A 357 11.67 -25.61 18.77
CA LEU A 357 10.90 -24.49 19.30
C LEU A 357 9.38 -24.69 19.21
N ALA A 358 8.93 -25.69 18.46
CA ALA A 358 7.52 -26.02 18.29
C ALA A 358 6.89 -26.65 19.55
N GLU A 359 7.70 -27.13 20.52
CA GLU A 359 7.22 -27.88 21.70
C GLU A 359 7.06 -27.04 22.99
N GLU A 360 7.57 -25.81 23.06
CA GLU A 360 7.31 -24.95 24.24
C GLU A 360 5.96 -24.23 24.09
N GLU A 361 4.89 -24.87 24.57
CA GLU A 361 3.67 -24.15 24.96
C GLU A 361 4.05 -22.97 25.85
N ILE A 362 3.47 -21.80 25.56
CA ILE A 362 3.60 -20.51 26.24
C ILE A 362 2.97 -20.58 27.65
N GLY A 363 3.49 -21.48 28.47
CA GLY A 363 3.07 -21.75 29.83
C GLY A 363 4.30 -21.71 30.72
N SER A 364 4.34 -20.73 31.62
CA SER A 364 5.31 -20.61 32.72
C SER A 364 6.76 -20.22 32.36
N LEU A 365 6.96 -18.96 31.99
CA LEU A 365 8.15 -18.24 32.44
C LEU A 365 7.69 -17.01 33.21
N SER A 366 7.43 -17.21 34.51
CA SER A 366 7.31 -16.13 35.49
C SER A 366 8.70 -15.54 35.72
N PHE A 367 8.81 -14.22 35.52
CA PHE A 367 9.87 -13.39 36.10
C PHE A 367 9.23 -12.39 37.04
#